data_AF-A0A937KGA8-F1
#
_entry.id   AF-A0A937KGA8-F1
#
_cell.length_a   1.000
_cell.length_b   1.000
_cell.length_c   1.000
_cell.angle_alpha   90.00
_cell.angle_beta   90.00
_cell.angle_gamma   90.00
#
_symmetry.space_group_name_H-M   'P 1'
#
loop_
_entity.id
_entity.type
_entity.pdbx_description
1 polymer ?
#
loop_
_entity_poly.entity_id
_entity_poly.type
_entity_poly.pdbx_seq_one_letter_code
_entity_poly.pdbx_strand_id
1 'polypeptide(L)'
;MFTKRVKKILLSLLIISTSSCNKDYYTVGIEIYDNQFEDLKSKSFPVFSYQEYFEKVQTNLTSNVHLGVYNDDFFGQINSSFISQLDVSSLQSFGAFSQDQENEGSTEDIRVINEQEQVTAVYLDLPFFNNTIDSDNDGVIDLYDADPNDSSSDSDNDGLSDIVELQSGTNPLSQDTDNDGILDPQDTEITGYNLNSQVYEIDSLFGNRNAEFRLKVYELTYFLNSLDPSNNFESIKEYFSNDDFYEEGFYGREFHNDIISLNFDEIPVLYFEDDPLTDDVNELNEVNYFETPRIRVPLEKEFFQREILDKEGTDDLTNQLNFNNYFKGLIIRADSFSDDLYMLLDILNARIVIEYSYNYYNGNGTDDVLDDVIERKKKSTVIPLGGVTINLYNQNGYNQEIINEINSSAESIPSKMIYLNGTKFFSKLKLFSEDNSISPDLNTLKSKNILVNEANLMLYIDENIHRSKYEYLPKRLYLYSYDDGEPIEDYQKDFTIDYNQASVNSNKYYYGGLLQYDSNNKPIGYKFNVTNHVSNIIIHDSINIDLGLTLTSDIENNFLRSGYLTSSKRLRIPDASVSLPFPVALFGSNPKQQDLSKKLKLEILYTEY
;
A
#
# COMPACT_ATOMS: atom_id res chain seq x y z
N MET A 1 0.95 -55.10 -63.98
CA MET A 1 2.04 -55.74 -64.77
C MET A 1 3.34 -55.07 -64.37
N PHE A 2 4.39 -55.85 -64.10
CA PHE A 2 5.77 -55.48 -63.71
C PHE A 2 6.10 -55.14 -62.24
N THR A 3 6.53 -56.22 -61.58
CA THR A 3 7.48 -56.36 -60.47
C THR A 3 8.87 -55.74 -60.76
N LYS A 4 9.60 -55.23 -59.75
CA LYS A 4 10.80 -55.89 -59.16
C LYS A 4 11.56 -55.05 -58.12
N ARG A 5 11.94 -55.75 -57.04
CA ARG A 5 12.96 -55.46 -56.02
C ARG A 5 14.39 -55.39 -56.61
N VAL A 6 15.31 -54.71 -55.90
CA VAL A 6 16.68 -55.15 -55.43
C VAL A 6 17.40 -53.91 -54.84
N LYS A 7 17.63 -53.77 -53.51
CA LYS A 7 18.82 -54.17 -52.68
C LYS A 7 20.14 -53.51 -53.15
N LYS A 8 20.91 -52.70 -52.39
CA LYS A 8 21.55 -52.90 -51.07
C LYS A 8 22.37 -51.64 -50.60
N ILE A 9 22.30 -51.32 -49.29
CA ILE A 9 23.38 -50.96 -48.31
C ILE A 9 24.19 -49.64 -48.48
N LEU A 10 24.07 -48.67 -47.55
CA LEU A 10 24.98 -48.40 -46.42
C LEU A 10 24.48 -47.20 -45.55
N LEU A 11 24.54 -47.36 -44.22
CA LEU A 11 24.75 -46.35 -43.14
C LEU A 11 24.00 -44.99 -43.24
N SER A 12 23.21 -44.53 -42.27
CA SER A 12 23.48 -44.46 -40.83
C SER A 12 22.20 -44.17 -40.05
N LEU A 13 22.06 -44.81 -38.88
CA LEU A 13 21.10 -44.49 -37.83
C LEU A 13 21.23 -43.00 -37.43
N LEU A 14 20.10 -42.30 -37.35
CA LEU A 14 19.93 -41.20 -36.39
C LEU A 14 18.67 -41.50 -35.57
N ILE A 15 18.88 -42.28 -34.50
CA ILE A 15 17.95 -42.33 -33.37
C ILE A 15 18.18 -41.00 -32.65
N ILE A 16 17.28 -40.04 -32.84
CA ILE A 16 17.25 -38.83 -32.01
C ILE A 16 16.71 -39.27 -30.65
N SER A 17 17.63 -39.58 -29.75
CA SER A 17 17.39 -39.59 -28.32
C SER A 17 16.99 -38.17 -27.92
N THR A 18 15.73 -37.97 -27.55
CA THR A 18 15.30 -36.80 -26.78
C THR A 18 15.88 -36.94 -25.38
N SER A 19 17.15 -36.57 -25.22
CA SER A 19 17.70 -36.24 -23.91
C SER A 19 17.01 -34.94 -23.48
N SER A 20 16.01 -35.08 -22.61
CA SER A 20 15.50 -33.97 -21.83
C SER A 20 16.64 -33.51 -20.92
N CYS A 21 17.35 -32.45 -21.32
CA CYS A 21 18.15 -31.69 -20.37
C CYS A 21 17.17 -31.06 -19.38
N ASN A 22 17.13 -31.59 -18.15
CA ASN A 22 16.81 -30.74 -17.02
C ASN A 22 17.86 -29.62 -17.05
N LYS A 23 17.42 -28.38 -17.26
CA LYS A 23 18.29 -27.23 -17.08
C LYS A 23 18.36 -26.96 -15.59
N ASP A 24 19.53 -27.21 -15.05
CA ASP A 24 19.89 -26.86 -13.68
C ASP A 24 19.75 -25.34 -13.47
N TYR A 25 19.42 -25.00 -12.23
CA TYR A 25 19.17 -23.67 -11.71
C TYR A 25 20.43 -22.80 -11.81
N TYR A 26 20.27 -21.56 -12.30
CA TYR A 26 21.26 -20.50 -12.09
C TYR A 26 20.66 -19.48 -11.13
N THR A 27 21.10 -19.53 -9.87
CA THR A 27 20.95 -18.41 -8.94
C THR A 27 21.83 -17.26 -9.42
N VAL A 28 21.25 -16.08 -9.65
CA VAL A 28 22.04 -14.86 -9.84
C VAL A 28 22.73 -14.57 -8.51
N GLY A 29 24.05 -14.72 -8.50
CA GLY A 29 24.89 -14.67 -7.32
C GLY A 29 25.79 -15.91 -7.25
N ILE A 30 26.94 -15.83 -7.91
CA ILE A 30 28.28 -16.37 -7.55
C ILE A 30 29.10 -16.34 -8.85
N GLU A 31 29.88 -15.27 -9.06
CA GLU A 31 31.09 -15.33 -9.88
C GLU A 31 32.30 -14.88 -9.05
N ILE A 32 32.54 -15.57 -7.93
CA ILE A 32 33.88 -15.69 -7.35
C ILE A 32 34.03 -17.14 -6.85
N TYR A 33 34.17 -18.08 -7.80
CA TYR A 33 34.62 -19.43 -7.51
C TYR A 33 36.14 -19.43 -7.41
N ASP A 34 36.66 -19.23 -6.20
CA ASP A 34 38.03 -19.63 -5.86
C ASP A 34 37.99 -21.07 -5.34
N ASN A 35 38.99 -21.88 -5.68
CA ASN A 35 39.08 -23.33 -5.42
C ASN A 35 39.26 -23.68 -3.91
N GLN A 36 38.61 -22.96 -3.00
CA GLN A 36 38.82 -23.03 -1.55
C GLN A 36 37.73 -23.79 -0.77
N PHE A 37 36.69 -24.32 -1.44
CA PHE A 37 35.57 -25.03 -0.77
C PHE A 37 35.26 -26.41 -1.39
N GLU A 38 36.24 -27.33 -1.43
CA GLU A 38 36.01 -28.71 -1.92
C GLU A 38 35.01 -29.54 -1.07
N ASP A 39 34.56 -29.05 0.10
CA ASP A 39 33.76 -29.80 1.09
C ASP A 39 32.34 -29.26 1.36
N LEU A 40 31.76 -28.44 0.46
CA LEU A 40 30.39 -27.93 0.63
C LEU A 40 29.35 -29.08 0.48
N LYS A 41 28.56 -29.33 1.51
CA LYS A 41 27.50 -30.35 1.56
C LYS A 41 26.13 -29.69 1.66
N SER A 42 25.11 -30.31 1.06
CA SER A 42 23.69 -29.91 1.21
C SER A 42 22.89 -31.00 1.92
N LYS A 43 21.99 -30.60 2.82
CA LYS A 43 20.99 -31.49 3.42
C LYS A 43 19.64 -30.78 3.54
N SER A 44 18.57 -31.43 3.12
CA SER A 44 17.21 -30.94 3.30
C SER A 44 16.56 -31.50 4.57
N PHE A 45 15.83 -30.65 5.28
CA PHE A 45 15.07 -30.97 6.48
C PHE A 45 13.57 -30.68 6.28
N PRO A 46 12.69 -31.45 6.94
CA PRO A 46 11.27 -31.17 6.92
C PRO A 46 10.96 -29.87 7.67
N VAL A 47 9.94 -29.18 7.18
CA VAL A 47 9.30 -28.04 7.83
C VAL A 47 7.83 -28.36 7.90
N PHE A 48 7.20 -28.07 9.04
CA PHE A 48 5.80 -28.37 9.32
C PHE A 48 5.01 -27.07 9.36
N SER A 49 3.98 -26.98 8.54
CA SER A 49 3.13 -25.79 8.42
C SER A 49 1.78 -26.05 9.07
N TYR A 50 1.19 -25.04 9.68
CA TYR A 50 -0.15 -25.09 10.29
C TYR A 50 -0.90 -23.82 9.90
N GLN A 51 -2.04 -24.00 9.23
CA GLN A 51 -2.88 -22.90 8.78
C GLN A 51 -3.70 -22.36 9.94
N GLU A 52 -3.62 -21.05 10.17
CA GLU A 52 -4.40 -20.35 11.19
C GLU A 52 -5.11 -19.13 10.59
N TYR A 53 -5.99 -18.53 11.38
CA TYR A 53 -6.68 -17.30 10.99
C TYR A 53 -7.01 -16.42 12.19
N PHE A 54 -7.05 -15.12 11.95
CA PHE A 54 -7.57 -14.13 12.89
C PHE A 54 -9.08 -13.95 12.71
N GLU A 55 -9.79 -13.91 13.83
CA GLU A 55 -11.17 -13.43 13.89
C GLU A 55 -11.22 -11.92 13.67
N LYS A 56 -10.25 -11.21 14.26
CA LYS A 56 -10.07 -9.77 14.11
C LYS A 56 -8.62 -9.37 14.29
N VAL A 57 -8.21 -8.31 13.60
CA VAL A 57 -6.87 -7.71 13.68
C VAL A 57 -6.99 -6.22 13.98
N GLN A 58 -6.04 -5.67 14.70
CA GLN A 58 -5.97 -4.24 15.00
C GLN A 58 -5.70 -3.48 13.69
N THR A 59 -6.52 -2.48 13.41
CA THR A 59 -6.49 -1.70 12.15
C THR A 59 -6.50 -0.19 12.40
N ASN A 60 -6.36 0.24 13.65
CA ASN A 60 -6.02 1.63 13.94
C ASN A 60 -4.52 1.87 13.92
N LEU A 61 -4.15 3.11 13.62
CA LEU A 61 -2.75 3.58 13.49
C LEU A 61 -2.02 3.02 12.25
N THR A 62 -2.75 2.61 11.21
CA THR A 62 -2.16 2.22 9.93
C THR A 62 -1.78 3.47 9.12
N SER A 63 -0.76 3.35 8.27
CA SER A 63 -0.30 4.43 7.38
C SER A 63 -1.20 4.64 6.16
N ASN A 64 -2.18 3.76 5.94
CA ASN A 64 -3.15 3.83 4.86
C ASN A 64 -4.53 3.38 5.35
N VAL A 65 -5.55 3.69 4.54
CA VAL A 65 -6.90 3.14 4.66
C VAL A 65 -7.32 2.54 3.33
N HIS A 66 -8.20 1.56 3.39
CA HIS A 66 -8.65 0.78 2.25
C HIS A 66 -10.13 1.05 2.00
N LEU A 67 -10.51 1.20 0.74
CA LEU A 67 -11.90 1.40 0.32
C LEU A 67 -12.21 0.57 -0.92
N GLY A 68 -13.34 -0.10 -0.90
CA GLY A 68 -13.89 -0.77 -2.08
C GLY A 68 -13.96 -2.28 -1.98
N VAL A 69 -14.15 -2.93 -3.13
CA VAL A 69 -14.46 -4.35 -3.23
C VAL A 69 -13.53 -5.06 -4.19
N TYR A 70 -13.09 -6.26 -3.82
CA TYR A 70 -12.31 -7.12 -4.70
C TYR A 70 -12.80 -8.55 -4.55
N ASN A 71 -13.02 -9.24 -5.67
CA ASN A 71 -13.44 -10.62 -5.70
C ASN A 71 -12.34 -11.53 -6.27
N ASP A 72 -11.94 -12.50 -5.45
CA ASP A 72 -11.04 -13.58 -5.82
C ASP A 72 -11.82 -14.88 -5.96
N ASP A 73 -11.56 -15.64 -7.03
CA ASP A 73 -12.27 -16.89 -7.32
C ASP A 73 -12.08 -17.97 -6.24
N PHE A 74 -10.99 -17.90 -5.46
CA PHE A 74 -10.65 -18.88 -4.43
C PHE A 74 -10.72 -18.30 -3.01
N PHE A 75 -10.21 -17.09 -2.83
CA PHE A 75 -10.20 -16.36 -1.57
C PHE A 75 -11.47 -15.53 -1.33
N GLY A 76 -12.46 -15.63 -2.21
CA GLY A 76 -13.75 -14.96 -2.05
C GLY A 76 -13.65 -13.44 -2.13
N GLN A 77 -14.64 -12.77 -1.56
CA GLN A 77 -14.77 -11.32 -1.64
C GLN A 77 -14.21 -10.65 -0.38
N ILE A 78 -13.47 -9.56 -0.60
CA ILE A 78 -13.16 -8.56 0.42
C ILE A 78 -13.88 -7.25 0.10
N ASN A 79 -14.50 -6.67 1.12
CA ASN A 79 -15.08 -5.33 1.11
C ASN A 79 -14.42 -4.52 2.23
N SER A 80 -13.97 -3.31 1.90
CA SER A 80 -13.32 -2.39 2.83
C SER A 80 -14.01 -1.04 2.90
N SER A 81 -14.05 -0.51 4.11
CA SER A 81 -14.50 0.83 4.44
C SER A 81 -13.70 1.34 5.63
N PHE A 82 -13.80 2.62 5.97
CA PHE A 82 -13.04 3.15 7.11
C PHE A 82 -13.80 4.23 7.86
N ILE A 83 -13.35 4.46 9.09
CA ILE A 83 -13.87 5.46 10.01
C ILE A 83 -12.70 6.33 10.43
N SER A 84 -12.86 7.66 10.45
CA SER A 84 -11.78 8.57 10.83
C SER A 84 -12.32 9.77 11.61
N GLN A 85 -11.57 10.19 12.63
CA GLN A 85 -11.76 11.50 13.26
C GLN A 85 -11.18 12.61 12.38
N LEU A 86 -11.42 13.86 12.77
CA LEU A 86 -10.79 15.01 12.14
C LEU A 86 -9.78 15.62 13.10
N ASP A 87 -8.61 16.00 12.61
CA ASP A 87 -7.61 16.72 13.37
C ASP A 87 -7.87 18.23 13.27
N VAL A 88 -8.20 18.84 14.41
CA VAL A 88 -8.48 20.28 14.51
C VAL A 88 -7.39 21.05 15.22
N SER A 89 -6.24 20.42 15.51
CA SER A 89 -5.16 21.04 16.28
C SER A 89 -4.61 22.33 15.64
N SER A 90 -4.74 22.48 14.32
CA SER A 90 -4.35 23.67 13.57
C SER A 90 -5.47 24.69 13.35
N LEU A 91 -6.71 24.40 13.74
CA LEU A 91 -7.85 25.33 13.59
C LEU A 91 -7.90 26.27 14.80
N GLN A 92 -7.36 27.48 14.66
CA GLN A 92 -7.40 28.48 15.74
C GLN A 92 -8.30 29.69 15.42
N SER A 93 -8.26 30.19 14.20
CA SER A 93 -9.14 31.27 13.70
C SER A 93 -9.30 31.16 12.17
N PHE A 94 -10.39 31.68 11.61
CA PHE A 94 -10.62 31.74 10.17
C PHE A 94 -10.19 33.06 9.53
N GLY A 95 -9.27 33.77 10.17
CA GLY A 95 -8.79 35.06 9.70
C GLY A 95 -7.50 35.45 10.39
N ALA A 96 -7.13 36.72 10.29
CA ALA A 96 -6.02 37.29 11.05
C ALA A 96 -6.41 37.58 12.52
N PHE A 97 -7.70 37.77 12.77
CA PHE A 97 -8.28 38.07 14.07
C PHE A 97 -9.24 36.95 14.47
N SER A 98 -9.51 36.81 15.77
CA SER A 98 -10.54 35.89 16.22
C SER A 98 -11.93 36.49 16.04
N GLN A 99 -12.94 35.63 15.88
CA GLN A 99 -14.33 36.07 15.78
C GLN A 99 -14.76 37.06 16.89
N ASP A 100 -14.28 36.89 18.13
CA ASP A 100 -14.56 37.82 19.24
C ASP A 100 -13.92 39.19 19.02
N GLN A 101 -12.66 39.24 18.57
CA GLN A 101 -11.96 40.49 18.26
C GLN A 101 -12.66 41.25 17.13
N GLU A 102 -13.11 40.54 16.11
CA GLU A 102 -13.85 41.11 14.99
C GLU A 102 -15.21 41.68 15.40
N ASN A 103 -15.90 41.01 16.33
CA ASN A 103 -17.18 41.48 16.86
C ASN A 103 -17.03 42.72 17.74
N GLU A 104 -15.95 42.80 18.52
CA GLU A 104 -15.63 43.97 19.34
C GLU A 104 -15.12 45.15 18.50
N GLY A 105 -14.43 44.86 17.40
CA GLY A 105 -13.70 45.83 16.59
C GLY A 105 -12.47 46.39 17.31
N SER A 106 -11.72 47.25 16.64
CA SER A 106 -10.55 47.93 17.23
C SER A 106 -10.54 49.42 16.90
N THR A 107 -10.17 50.24 17.88
CA THR A 107 -9.94 51.69 17.68
C THR A 107 -8.52 52.00 17.22
N GLU A 108 -7.61 51.03 17.33
CA GLU A 108 -6.19 51.18 16.99
C GLU A 108 -5.83 50.51 15.65
N ASP A 109 -6.58 49.48 15.27
CA ASP A 109 -6.38 48.74 14.02
C ASP A 109 -7.70 48.64 13.25
N ILE A 110 -7.84 49.52 12.25
CA ILE A 110 -9.04 49.64 11.40
C ILE A 110 -9.30 48.39 10.55
N ARG A 111 -8.32 47.48 10.44
CA ARG A 111 -8.45 46.21 9.71
C ARG A 111 -9.24 45.16 10.49
N VAL A 112 -9.47 45.36 11.79
CA VAL A 112 -10.30 44.48 12.62
C VAL A 112 -11.77 44.76 12.30
N ILE A 113 -12.28 44.03 11.32
CA ILE A 113 -13.67 44.10 10.86
C ILE A 113 -14.34 42.74 11.04
N ASN A 114 -15.66 42.69 11.05
CA ASN A 114 -16.39 41.43 10.97
C ASN A 114 -16.26 40.84 9.55
N GLU A 115 -15.54 39.73 9.46
CA GLU A 115 -15.19 39.08 8.20
C GLU A 115 -16.40 38.38 7.56
N GLN A 116 -17.46 38.06 8.32
CA GLN A 116 -18.71 37.45 7.83
C GLN A 116 -18.45 36.28 6.86
N GLU A 117 -17.68 35.32 7.33
CA GLU A 117 -17.23 34.16 6.57
C GLU A 117 -18.43 33.33 6.11
N GLN A 118 -18.48 33.07 4.81
CA GLN A 118 -19.54 32.30 4.18
C GLN A 118 -18.95 31.15 3.39
N VAL A 119 -19.21 29.92 3.84
CA VAL A 119 -18.83 28.68 3.15
C VAL A 119 -19.42 28.66 1.75
N THR A 120 -18.55 28.58 0.75
CA THR A 120 -18.91 28.48 -0.67
C THR A 120 -18.85 27.06 -1.17
N ALA A 121 -17.97 26.22 -0.62
CA ALA A 121 -17.88 24.80 -0.94
C ALA A 121 -17.20 24.00 0.18
N VAL A 122 -17.51 22.72 0.25
CA VAL A 122 -16.83 21.77 1.13
C VAL A 122 -16.57 20.50 0.37
N TYR A 123 -15.37 19.96 0.49
CA TYR A 123 -14.96 18.71 -0.17
C TYR A 123 -14.32 17.75 0.82
N LEU A 124 -14.58 16.45 0.64
CA LEU A 124 -13.74 15.40 1.17
C LEU A 124 -12.71 15.02 0.10
N ASP A 125 -11.43 15.23 0.40
CA ASP A 125 -10.30 14.86 -0.44
C ASP A 125 -9.67 13.57 0.13
N LEU A 126 -9.66 12.51 -0.69
CA LEU A 126 -9.01 11.22 -0.39
C LEU A 126 -7.95 10.91 -1.47
N PRO A 127 -6.67 11.23 -1.22
CA PRO A 127 -5.61 11.02 -2.19
C PRO A 127 -5.23 9.55 -2.34
N PHE A 128 -4.79 9.20 -3.56
CA PHE A 128 -4.16 7.91 -3.84
C PHE A 128 -2.67 7.97 -3.49
N PHE A 129 -2.07 6.82 -3.20
CA PHE A 129 -0.61 6.74 -3.29
C PHE A 129 -0.22 6.87 -4.76
N ASN A 130 0.81 7.66 -4.99
CA ASN A 130 1.32 7.96 -6.31
C ASN A 130 2.83 8.09 -6.25
N ASN A 131 3.47 7.96 -7.41
CA ASN A 131 4.87 8.28 -7.59
C ASN A 131 5.10 8.96 -8.95
N THR A 132 6.27 9.57 -9.09
CA THR A 132 6.74 10.21 -10.32
C THR A 132 8.16 9.74 -10.61
N ILE A 133 8.43 8.44 -10.46
CA ILE A 133 9.76 7.88 -10.68
C ILE A 133 10.10 8.02 -12.16
N ASP A 134 11.24 8.64 -12.42
CA ASP A 134 11.82 8.91 -13.73
C ASP A 134 13.32 8.55 -13.64
N SER A 135 13.65 7.35 -14.14
CA SER A 135 14.93 6.69 -13.92
C SER A 135 16.08 7.32 -14.71
N ASP A 136 15.82 7.89 -15.88
CA ASP A 136 16.83 8.54 -16.73
C ASP A 136 16.72 10.07 -16.81
N ASN A 137 15.70 10.63 -16.17
CA ASN A 137 15.44 12.06 -15.97
C ASN A 137 15.18 12.81 -17.28
N ASP A 138 14.43 12.19 -18.18
CA ASP A 138 14.07 12.77 -19.47
C ASP A 138 12.71 13.50 -19.48
N GLY A 139 11.98 13.44 -18.37
CA GLY A 139 10.68 14.10 -18.21
C GLY A 139 9.49 13.17 -18.30
N VAL A 140 9.70 11.89 -18.57
CA VAL A 140 8.66 10.86 -18.59
C VAL A 140 8.86 9.91 -17.42
N ILE A 141 7.77 9.60 -16.71
CA ILE A 141 7.85 8.62 -15.63
C ILE A 141 7.99 7.21 -16.22
N ASP A 142 8.70 6.32 -15.51
CA ASP A 142 9.04 4.97 -15.95
C ASP A 142 7.84 4.15 -16.47
N LEU A 143 6.63 4.43 -15.98
CA LEU A 143 5.40 3.74 -16.39
C LEU A 143 4.98 4.06 -17.83
N TYR A 144 5.22 5.29 -18.29
CA TYR A 144 4.78 5.80 -19.59
C TYR A 144 5.92 5.97 -20.59
N ASP A 145 7.17 5.81 -20.13
CA ASP A 145 8.35 5.92 -20.97
C ASP A 145 8.52 4.69 -21.90
N ALA A 146 8.88 4.95 -23.16
CA ALA A 146 9.20 3.93 -24.14
C ALA A 146 10.47 3.11 -23.78
N ASP A 147 11.47 3.72 -23.15
CA ASP A 147 12.63 3.05 -22.56
C ASP A 147 13.13 3.82 -21.31
N PRO A 148 12.68 3.43 -20.09
CA PRO A 148 13.02 4.09 -18.80
C PRO A 148 14.50 4.20 -18.43
N ASN A 149 15.40 3.74 -19.29
CA ASN A 149 16.86 3.78 -19.05
C ASN A 149 17.62 4.46 -20.20
N ASP A 150 16.92 5.02 -21.18
CA ASP A 150 17.50 5.70 -22.33
C ASP A 150 16.76 7.02 -22.58
N SER A 151 17.29 8.10 -22.00
CA SER A 151 16.81 9.50 -22.17
C SER A 151 16.69 10.00 -23.63
N SER A 152 17.06 9.20 -24.62
CA SER A 152 16.84 9.47 -26.04
C SER A 152 15.68 8.70 -26.65
N SER A 153 14.87 8.05 -25.80
CA SER A 153 13.55 7.51 -26.09
C SER A 153 12.64 8.61 -26.67
N ASP A 154 11.64 8.15 -27.41
CA ASP A 154 10.62 8.95 -28.08
C ASP A 154 9.29 8.26 -27.76
N SER A 155 8.69 8.67 -26.64
CA SER A 155 7.58 7.97 -26.00
C SER A 155 6.29 8.08 -26.79
N ASP A 156 6.03 9.24 -27.39
CA ASP A 156 4.86 9.46 -28.24
C ASP A 156 5.07 9.13 -29.73
N ASN A 157 6.31 8.86 -30.14
CA ASN A 157 6.74 8.49 -31.49
C ASN A 157 6.48 9.56 -32.55
N ASP A 158 6.64 10.85 -32.21
CA ASP A 158 6.48 11.96 -33.13
C ASP A 158 7.78 12.38 -33.86
N GLY A 159 8.93 11.89 -33.38
CA GLY A 159 10.27 12.13 -33.93
C GLY A 159 11.11 13.15 -33.16
N LEU A 160 10.60 13.73 -32.07
CA LEU A 160 11.39 14.34 -31.00
C LEU A 160 11.67 13.27 -29.92
N SER A 161 12.78 13.42 -29.19
CA SER A 161 13.04 12.56 -28.04
C SER A 161 12.51 13.23 -26.78
N ASP A 162 12.14 12.46 -25.78
CA ASP A 162 11.54 12.92 -24.53
C ASP A 162 12.36 14.05 -23.87
N ILE A 163 13.68 13.88 -23.78
CA ILE A 163 14.59 14.91 -23.23
C ILE A 163 14.60 16.22 -24.04
N VAL A 164 14.36 16.17 -25.36
CA VAL A 164 14.32 17.34 -26.24
C VAL A 164 13.00 18.08 -26.03
N GLU A 165 11.92 17.35 -25.85
CA GLU A 165 10.59 17.89 -25.57
C GLU A 165 10.53 18.54 -24.20
N LEU A 166 11.04 17.87 -23.17
CA LEU A 166 11.18 18.45 -21.84
C LEU A 166 11.96 19.78 -21.88
N GLN A 167 13.04 19.85 -22.67
CA GLN A 167 13.83 21.09 -22.83
C GLN A 167 13.13 22.16 -23.66
N SER A 168 12.27 21.76 -24.58
CA SER A 168 11.52 22.65 -25.47
C SER A 168 10.20 23.13 -24.84
N GLY A 169 9.77 22.50 -23.75
CA GLY A 169 8.52 22.78 -23.08
C GLY A 169 7.30 22.19 -23.82
N THR A 170 7.49 21.08 -24.53
CA THR A 170 6.41 20.26 -25.08
C THR A 170 6.17 19.05 -24.19
N ASN A 171 5.11 18.30 -24.45
CA ASN A 171 4.66 17.15 -23.68
C ASN A 171 5.17 15.86 -24.33
N PRO A 172 6.16 15.16 -23.74
CA PRO A 172 6.74 13.93 -24.31
C PRO A 172 5.76 12.76 -24.54
N LEU A 173 4.54 12.88 -24.02
CA LEU A 173 3.48 11.89 -24.13
C LEU A 173 2.40 12.28 -25.16
N SER A 174 2.60 13.34 -25.94
CA SER A 174 1.60 13.87 -26.87
C SER A 174 2.23 14.50 -28.11
N GLN A 175 2.05 13.85 -29.27
CA GLN A 175 2.61 14.27 -30.56
C GLN A 175 2.24 15.70 -31.02
N ASP A 176 1.25 16.28 -30.36
CA ASP A 176 0.68 17.62 -30.56
C ASP A 176 0.29 18.11 -29.16
N THR A 177 1.17 18.87 -28.52
CA THR A 177 1.09 19.24 -27.11
C THR A 177 -0.16 20.06 -26.79
N ASP A 178 -0.55 20.99 -27.67
CA ASP A 178 -1.71 21.85 -27.45
C ASP A 178 -2.97 21.45 -28.25
N ASN A 179 -2.86 20.37 -29.02
CA ASN A 179 -3.93 19.77 -29.82
C ASN A 179 -4.52 20.76 -30.84
N ASP A 180 -3.70 21.67 -31.38
CA ASP A 180 -4.12 22.63 -32.40
C ASP A 180 -4.12 22.04 -33.83
N GLY A 181 -3.55 20.84 -33.99
CA GLY A 181 -3.44 20.08 -35.22
C GLY A 181 -2.07 20.17 -35.91
N ILE A 182 -1.09 20.84 -35.32
CA ILE A 182 0.31 20.89 -35.76
C ILE A 182 1.15 20.03 -34.81
N LEU A 183 1.97 19.11 -35.35
CA LEU A 183 2.84 18.28 -34.50
C LEU A 183 3.98 19.11 -33.92
N ASP A 184 4.42 18.77 -32.72
CA ASP A 184 5.43 19.50 -31.95
C ASP A 184 6.74 19.77 -32.71
N PRO A 185 7.34 18.83 -33.48
CA PRO A 185 8.54 19.11 -34.27
C PRO A 185 8.35 20.19 -35.36
N GLN A 186 7.11 20.55 -35.68
CA GLN A 186 6.75 21.56 -36.67
C GLN A 186 6.05 22.78 -36.06
N ASP A 187 5.69 22.71 -34.79
CA ASP A 187 5.01 23.78 -34.10
C ASP A 187 6.00 24.78 -33.50
N THR A 188 5.66 26.06 -33.63
CA THR A 188 6.42 27.17 -33.07
C THR A 188 5.61 27.96 -32.04
N GLU A 189 4.33 27.66 -31.86
CA GLU A 189 3.40 28.39 -31.01
C GLU A 189 2.59 27.46 -30.09
N ILE A 190 3.27 26.81 -29.14
CA ILE A 190 2.61 25.99 -28.11
C ILE A 190 1.81 26.88 -27.15
N THR A 191 0.50 26.60 -27.01
CA THR A 191 -0.40 27.35 -26.12
C THR A 191 -1.17 26.46 -25.16
N GLY A 192 -1.40 26.91 -23.92
CA GLY A 192 -2.29 26.21 -22.98
C GLY A 192 -1.73 24.93 -22.32
N TYR A 193 -0.54 24.46 -22.72
CA TYR A 193 0.20 23.45 -21.97
C TYR A 193 0.87 24.04 -20.73
N ASN A 194 0.74 23.36 -19.59
CA ASN A 194 1.35 23.77 -18.35
C ASN A 194 2.55 22.88 -18.04
N LEU A 195 3.76 23.45 -18.12
CA LEU A 195 5.03 22.76 -17.83
C LEU A 195 5.15 22.22 -16.40
N ASN A 196 4.32 22.73 -15.49
CA ASN A 196 4.28 22.26 -14.10
C ASN A 196 3.28 21.11 -13.90
N SER A 197 2.51 20.76 -14.93
CA SER A 197 1.61 19.60 -14.91
C SER A 197 2.43 18.33 -14.79
N GLN A 198 1.97 17.39 -13.98
CA GLN A 198 2.67 16.12 -13.78
C GLN A 198 1.79 14.93 -14.09
N VAL A 199 2.42 13.91 -14.67
CA VAL A 199 1.83 12.59 -14.82
C VAL A 199 2.24 11.74 -13.62
N TYR A 200 1.26 11.02 -13.06
CA TYR A 200 1.44 10.22 -11.87
C TYR A 200 1.24 8.74 -12.18
N GLU A 201 2.14 7.89 -11.69
CA GLU A 201 1.84 6.49 -11.52
C GLU A 201 0.99 6.33 -10.25
N ILE A 202 -0.18 5.71 -10.38
CA ILE A 202 -1.05 5.35 -9.25
C ILE A 202 -0.99 3.83 -9.09
N ASP A 203 -0.24 3.35 -8.12
CA ASP A 203 -0.01 1.93 -7.82
C ASP A 203 -0.95 1.37 -6.74
N SER A 204 -1.80 2.24 -6.18
CA SER A 204 -2.66 1.95 -5.03
C SER A 204 -4.08 1.49 -5.42
N LEU A 205 -4.31 1.22 -6.71
CA LEU A 205 -5.59 0.86 -7.30
C LEU A 205 -5.56 -0.54 -7.90
N PHE A 206 -6.55 -1.34 -7.53
CA PHE A 206 -6.64 -2.75 -7.89
C PHE A 206 -8.02 -3.07 -8.45
N GLY A 207 -8.09 -3.88 -9.50
CA GLY A 207 -9.30 -4.13 -10.27
C GLY A 207 -9.50 -3.14 -11.42
N ASN A 208 -10.76 -2.91 -11.80
CA ASN A 208 -11.15 -2.07 -12.91
C ASN A 208 -11.19 -0.58 -12.53
N ARG A 209 -10.20 0.17 -12.98
CA ARG A 209 -10.06 1.62 -12.74
C ARG A 209 -11.22 2.46 -13.31
N ASN A 210 -11.97 1.92 -14.27
CA ASN A 210 -13.13 2.58 -14.88
C ASN A 210 -14.45 2.23 -14.19
N ALA A 211 -14.40 1.47 -13.08
CA ALA A 211 -15.62 1.09 -12.37
C ALA A 211 -16.28 2.32 -11.71
N GLU A 212 -17.56 2.50 -11.98
CA GLU A 212 -18.44 3.36 -11.20
C GLU A 212 -18.80 2.68 -9.87
N PHE A 213 -18.93 3.48 -8.82
CA PHE A 213 -19.38 3.03 -7.50
C PHE A 213 -20.08 4.15 -6.74
N ARG A 214 -20.89 3.79 -5.75
CA ARG A 214 -21.58 4.73 -4.87
C ARG A 214 -20.73 5.01 -3.64
N LEU A 215 -20.27 6.25 -3.47
CA LEU A 215 -19.55 6.69 -2.28
C LEU A 215 -20.56 7.27 -1.27
N LYS A 216 -20.40 6.91 0.01
CA LYS A 216 -21.25 7.37 1.11
C LYS A 216 -20.40 7.89 2.25
N VAL A 217 -20.78 9.05 2.77
CA VAL A 217 -20.12 9.68 3.92
C VAL A 217 -21.17 9.96 4.98
N TYR A 218 -20.98 9.41 6.19
CA TYR A 218 -21.88 9.60 7.32
C TYR A 218 -21.17 10.25 8.50
N GLU A 219 -21.93 10.93 9.34
CA GLU A 219 -21.52 11.34 10.67
C GLU A 219 -21.38 10.12 11.59
N LEU A 220 -20.25 9.99 12.29
CA LEU A 220 -20.06 9.02 13.35
C LEU A 220 -20.72 9.52 14.64
N THR A 221 -21.52 8.69 15.30
CA THR A 221 -22.13 9.04 16.60
C THR A 221 -21.51 8.31 17.79
N TYR A 222 -20.60 7.36 17.53
CA TYR A 222 -19.79 6.69 18.55
C TYR A 222 -18.54 7.51 18.90
N PHE A 223 -18.22 7.65 20.19
CA PHE A 223 -17.03 8.38 20.63
C PHE A 223 -15.80 7.47 20.63
N LEU A 224 -14.85 7.76 19.73
CA LEU A 224 -13.57 7.04 19.66
C LEU A 224 -12.59 7.59 20.70
N ASN A 225 -12.19 6.73 21.65
CA ASN A 225 -11.22 7.04 22.68
C ASN A 225 -9.81 6.84 22.11
N SER A 226 -8.93 7.83 22.29
CA SER A 226 -7.51 7.68 21.94
C SER A 226 -6.77 6.75 22.91
N LEU A 227 -7.16 6.76 24.20
CA LEU A 227 -6.57 5.95 25.28
C LEU A 227 -7.58 4.94 25.82
N ASP A 228 -7.10 3.81 26.31
CA ASP A 228 -7.96 2.72 26.76
C ASP A 228 -8.57 2.99 28.14
N PRO A 229 -9.89 3.20 28.26
CA PRO A 229 -10.51 3.41 29.56
C PRO A 229 -10.43 2.17 30.47
N SER A 230 -10.23 0.97 29.90
CA SER A 230 -10.22 -0.28 30.65
C SER A 230 -8.96 -0.47 31.51
N ASN A 231 -7.87 0.24 31.19
CA ASN A 231 -6.61 0.19 31.93
C ASN A 231 -6.22 1.56 32.51
N ASN A 232 -7.21 2.39 32.87
CA ASN A 232 -6.98 3.72 33.44
C ASN A 232 -6.20 4.66 32.50
N PHE A 233 -6.43 4.52 31.18
CA PHE A 233 -5.83 5.36 30.14
C PHE A 233 -4.30 5.27 30.05
N GLU A 234 -3.72 4.14 30.46
CA GLU A 234 -2.27 3.91 30.43
C GLU A 234 -1.75 3.47 29.05
N SER A 235 -2.63 3.02 28.15
CA SER A 235 -2.27 2.66 26.78
C SER A 235 -3.22 3.26 25.75
N ILE A 236 -2.80 3.27 24.49
CA ILE A 236 -3.67 3.58 23.36
C ILE A 236 -4.80 2.53 23.28
N LYS A 237 -6.00 2.97 22.89
CA LYS A 237 -7.12 2.06 22.63
C LYS A 237 -6.89 1.30 21.32
N GLU A 238 -6.97 -0.02 21.37
CA GLU A 238 -6.96 -0.86 20.17
C GLU A 238 -8.36 -0.90 19.55
N TYR A 239 -8.42 -0.68 18.24
CA TYR A 239 -9.62 -0.85 17.42
C TYR A 239 -9.33 -1.86 16.30
N PHE A 240 -10.34 -2.65 15.98
CA PHE A 240 -10.20 -3.84 15.18
C PHE A 240 -10.97 -3.77 13.86
N SER A 241 -10.55 -4.61 12.92
CA SER A 241 -11.11 -4.74 11.57
C SER A 241 -12.61 -5.01 11.51
N ASN A 242 -13.22 -5.43 12.61
CA ASN A 242 -14.64 -5.74 12.72
C ASN A 242 -15.42 -4.82 13.67
N ASP A 243 -14.82 -3.72 14.14
CA ASP A 243 -15.50 -2.69 14.94
C ASP A 243 -16.35 -1.78 14.01
N ASP A 244 -17.31 -2.39 13.30
CA ASP A 244 -18.18 -1.70 12.33
C ASP A 244 -19.31 -0.94 13.05
N PHE A 245 -19.00 0.27 13.50
CA PHE A 245 -19.94 1.15 14.20
C PHE A 245 -21.16 1.55 13.37
N TYR A 246 -21.10 1.47 12.03
CA TYR A 246 -22.25 1.71 11.18
C TYR A 246 -23.29 0.59 11.34
N GLU A 247 -22.85 -0.67 11.28
CA GLU A 247 -23.73 -1.84 11.46
C GLU A 247 -24.26 -1.96 12.90
N GLU A 248 -23.53 -1.42 13.87
CA GLU A 248 -24.00 -1.28 15.26
C GLU A 248 -25.03 -0.15 15.46
N GLY A 249 -25.26 0.69 14.45
CA GLY A 249 -26.24 1.78 14.48
C GLY A 249 -25.70 3.11 15.01
N PHE A 250 -24.38 3.28 15.10
CA PHE A 250 -23.73 4.52 15.53
C PHE A 250 -23.39 5.46 14.36
N TYR A 251 -24.38 5.73 13.51
CA TYR A 251 -24.28 6.73 12.44
C TYR A 251 -25.37 7.78 12.59
N GLY A 252 -25.11 8.97 12.07
CA GLY A 252 -25.99 10.13 12.13
C GLY A 252 -26.39 10.61 10.74
N ARG A 253 -26.11 11.88 10.46
CA ARG A 253 -26.38 12.53 9.18
C ARG A 253 -25.63 11.84 8.02
N GLU A 254 -26.24 11.84 6.84
CA GLU A 254 -25.59 11.49 5.57
C GLU A 254 -25.09 12.77 4.89
N PHE A 255 -23.78 12.92 4.74
CA PHE A 255 -23.14 14.09 4.12
C PHE A 255 -23.01 13.97 2.60
N HIS A 256 -22.91 12.74 2.09
CA HIS A 256 -22.71 12.45 0.68
C HIS A 256 -23.24 11.05 0.34
N ASN A 257 -23.84 10.87 -0.84
CA ASN A 257 -24.37 9.60 -1.33
C ASN A 257 -24.63 9.62 -2.85
N ASP A 258 -23.58 9.67 -3.65
CA ASP A 258 -23.66 9.69 -5.11
C ASP A 258 -22.83 8.59 -5.77
N ILE A 259 -23.14 8.30 -7.03
CA ILE A 259 -22.32 7.44 -7.89
C ILE A 259 -21.20 8.30 -8.46
N ILE A 260 -19.96 7.85 -8.33
CA ILE A 260 -18.77 8.52 -8.84
C ILE A 260 -17.95 7.56 -9.71
N SER A 261 -17.16 8.15 -10.61
CA SER A 261 -16.07 7.50 -11.34
C SER A 261 -14.75 8.06 -10.81
N LEU A 262 -13.67 7.27 -10.87
CA LEU A 262 -12.36 7.78 -10.54
C LEU A 262 -11.90 8.78 -11.61
N ASN A 263 -11.29 9.88 -11.16
CA ASN A 263 -10.56 10.81 -12.00
C ASN A 263 -9.08 10.74 -11.62
N PHE A 264 -8.20 10.59 -12.61
CA PHE A 264 -6.75 10.50 -12.43
C PHE A 264 -6.02 11.75 -12.86
N ASP A 265 -6.75 12.78 -13.28
CA ASP A 265 -6.18 14.09 -13.55
C ASP A 265 -5.76 14.73 -12.22
N GLU A 266 -4.66 15.47 -12.25
CA GLU A 266 -4.31 16.39 -11.18
C GLU A 266 -5.37 17.51 -11.04
N ILE A 267 -5.46 18.11 -9.86
CA ILE A 267 -6.43 19.16 -9.58
C ILE A 267 -5.69 20.51 -9.54
N PRO A 268 -5.95 21.42 -10.50
CA PRO A 268 -5.37 22.76 -10.45
C PRO A 268 -5.95 23.56 -9.28
N VAL A 269 -5.07 24.12 -8.46
CA VAL A 269 -5.41 25.07 -7.40
C VAL A 269 -5.00 26.46 -7.86
N LEU A 270 -5.98 27.35 -8.03
CA LEU A 270 -5.75 28.72 -8.50
C LEU A 270 -5.25 29.64 -7.38
N TYR A 271 -4.67 30.79 -7.74
CA TYR A 271 -4.38 31.82 -6.74
C TYR A 271 -5.67 32.40 -6.13
N PHE A 272 -5.59 32.70 -4.83
CA PHE A 272 -6.67 33.36 -4.10
C PHE A 272 -6.56 34.89 -4.09
N GLU A 273 -5.38 35.42 -4.42
CA GLU A 273 -5.08 36.84 -4.46
C GLU A 273 -4.32 37.18 -5.75
N ASP A 274 -4.56 38.40 -6.24
CA ASP A 274 -3.85 39.02 -7.36
C ASP A 274 -2.59 39.71 -6.84
N ASP A 275 -1.46 39.63 -7.54
CA ASP A 275 -0.25 40.32 -7.12
C ASP A 275 -0.32 41.81 -7.54
N PRO A 276 -0.33 42.76 -6.60
CA PRO A 276 -0.41 44.18 -6.94
C PRO A 276 0.82 44.72 -7.68
N LEU A 277 1.87 43.92 -7.89
CA LEU A 277 3.05 44.26 -8.67
C LEU A 277 2.92 43.89 -10.16
N THR A 278 1.88 43.17 -10.55
CA THR A 278 1.65 42.63 -11.89
C THR A 278 0.32 43.12 -12.49
N ASP A 279 0.13 44.43 -12.57
CA ASP A 279 -1.10 45.10 -13.08
C ASP A 279 -1.64 44.58 -14.45
N ASP A 280 -0.80 43.95 -15.27
CA ASP A 280 -1.14 43.44 -16.60
C ASP A 280 -1.53 41.94 -16.61
N VAL A 281 -1.39 41.24 -15.48
CA VAL A 281 -1.70 39.82 -15.29
C VAL A 281 -2.78 39.70 -14.22
N ASN A 282 -3.66 38.71 -14.34
CA ASN A 282 -4.66 38.42 -13.31
C ASN A 282 -4.43 37.01 -12.80
N GLU A 283 -3.68 36.87 -11.72
CA GLU A 283 -3.24 35.59 -11.18
C GLU A 283 -4.42 34.75 -10.67
N LEU A 284 -5.59 35.35 -10.40
CA LEU A 284 -6.79 34.61 -9.95
C LEU A 284 -7.28 33.58 -10.98
N ASN A 285 -6.87 33.71 -12.25
CA ASN A 285 -7.16 32.73 -13.30
C ASN A 285 -5.97 31.79 -13.59
N GLU A 286 -4.85 31.98 -12.89
CA GLU A 286 -3.65 31.18 -13.05
C GLU A 286 -3.57 30.09 -11.99
N VAL A 287 -2.93 28.97 -12.37
CA VAL A 287 -2.69 27.85 -11.47
C VAL A 287 -1.52 28.20 -10.55
N ASN A 288 -1.77 28.20 -9.23
CA ASN A 288 -0.75 28.35 -8.21
C ASN A 288 0.05 27.05 -8.06
N TYR A 289 -0.65 25.93 -7.91
CA TYR A 289 -0.04 24.60 -7.86
C TYR A 289 -1.06 23.50 -8.19
N PHE A 290 -0.57 22.28 -8.41
CA PHE A 290 -1.41 21.10 -8.65
C PHE A 290 -1.47 20.20 -7.42
N GLU A 291 -2.67 19.70 -7.14
CA GLU A 291 -2.89 18.65 -6.18
C GLU A 291 -2.92 17.30 -6.90
N THR A 292 -2.24 16.30 -6.34
CA THR A 292 -2.18 14.95 -6.90
C THR A 292 -3.58 14.35 -7.12
N PRO A 293 -3.71 13.36 -8.03
CA PRO A 293 -4.97 12.66 -8.26
C PRO A 293 -5.61 12.11 -6.99
N ARG A 294 -6.91 12.32 -6.84
CA ARG A 294 -7.65 11.98 -5.61
C ARG A 294 -9.14 11.86 -5.85
N ILE A 295 -9.82 11.13 -4.96
CA ILE A 295 -11.27 11.21 -4.86
C ILE A 295 -11.61 12.53 -4.18
N ARG A 296 -12.34 13.40 -4.88
CA ARG A 296 -12.85 14.66 -4.35
C ARG A 296 -14.37 14.70 -4.48
N VAL A 297 -15.09 14.67 -3.36
CA VAL A 297 -16.57 14.70 -3.34
C VAL A 297 -17.11 15.86 -2.52
N PRO A 298 -18.20 16.51 -2.96
CA PRO A 298 -18.79 17.61 -2.22
C PRO A 298 -19.52 17.12 -0.96
N LEU A 299 -19.43 17.89 0.12
CA LEU A 299 -20.17 17.71 1.37
C LEU A 299 -21.16 18.87 1.61
N GLU A 300 -22.06 18.72 2.59
CA GLU A 300 -23.11 19.70 2.93
C GLU A 300 -22.54 21.00 3.54
N LYS A 301 -22.60 22.10 2.79
CA LYS A 301 -22.01 23.41 3.16
C LYS A 301 -22.60 23.98 4.45
N GLU A 302 -23.92 23.86 4.62
CA GLU A 302 -24.67 24.41 5.75
C GLU A 302 -24.27 23.78 7.08
N PHE A 303 -23.83 22.52 7.04
CA PHE A 303 -23.29 21.84 8.22
C PHE A 303 -21.96 22.47 8.63
N PHE A 304 -21.00 22.57 7.70
CA PHE A 304 -19.67 23.09 8.01
C PHE A 304 -19.67 24.60 8.33
N GLN A 305 -20.59 25.37 7.73
CA GLN A 305 -20.80 26.76 8.17
C GLN A 305 -21.17 26.78 9.66
N ARG A 306 -22.24 26.07 10.04
CA ARG A 306 -22.78 26.14 11.40
C ARG A 306 -21.90 25.46 12.44
N GLU A 307 -21.28 24.35 12.07
CA GLU A 307 -20.63 23.47 13.04
C GLU A 307 -19.11 23.69 13.11
N ILE A 308 -18.52 24.38 12.13
CA ILE A 308 -17.08 24.69 12.10
C ILE A 308 -16.86 26.21 12.09
N LEU A 309 -17.28 26.93 11.04
CA LEU A 309 -16.98 28.37 10.92
C LEU A 309 -17.67 29.21 12.00
N ASP A 310 -18.99 29.05 12.18
CA ASP A 310 -19.77 29.75 13.21
C ASP A 310 -19.38 29.34 14.64
N LYS A 311 -18.52 28.32 14.78
CA LYS A 311 -17.98 27.83 16.06
C LYS A 311 -16.60 28.39 16.39
N GLU A 312 -16.06 29.27 15.55
CA GLU A 312 -14.83 29.97 15.87
C GLU A 312 -14.88 30.64 17.25
N GLY A 313 -13.79 30.51 18.02
CA GLY A 313 -13.67 31.08 19.36
C GLY A 313 -14.46 30.33 20.45
N THR A 314 -15.29 29.34 20.09
CA THR A 314 -16.02 28.54 21.08
C THR A 314 -15.15 27.44 21.70
N ASP A 315 -15.53 27.00 22.91
CA ASP A 315 -14.85 25.91 23.62
C ASP A 315 -14.73 24.62 22.79
N ASP A 316 -15.65 24.38 21.86
CA ASP A 316 -15.72 23.19 21.00
C ASP A 316 -14.48 23.06 20.08
N LEU A 317 -13.89 24.19 19.64
CA LEU A 317 -12.72 24.20 18.75
C LEU A 317 -11.39 24.45 19.48
N THR A 318 -11.42 24.69 20.79
CA THR A 318 -10.20 25.03 21.56
C THR A 318 -9.17 23.91 21.62
N ASN A 319 -9.61 22.65 21.55
CA ASN A 319 -8.72 21.50 21.57
C ASN A 319 -9.40 20.24 21.01
N GLN A 320 -8.58 19.26 20.64
CA GLN A 320 -9.03 18.01 20.02
C GLN A 320 -10.06 17.23 20.85
N LEU A 321 -9.96 17.22 22.18
CA LEU A 321 -10.89 16.46 23.02
C LEU A 321 -12.28 17.11 23.03
N ASN A 322 -12.35 18.44 23.14
CA ASN A 322 -13.62 19.16 23.07
C ASN A 322 -14.28 18.94 21.71
N PHE A 323 -13.50 19.04 20.64
CA PHE A 323 -13.99 18.80 19.29
C PHE A 323 -14.51 17.37 19.13
N ASN A 324 -13.75 16.36 19.54
CA ASN A 324 -14.17 14.96 19.46
C ASN A 324 -15.45 14.66 20.26
N ASN A 325 -15.74 15.41 21.34
CA ASN A 325 -17.00 15.26 22.08
C ASN A 325 -18.20 15.81 21.29
N TYR A 326 -17.97 16.92 20.58
CA TYR A 326 -18.94 17.61 19.76
C TYR A 326 -19.17 16.89 18.41
N PHE A 327 -18.11 16.72 17.62
CA PHE A 327 -18.10 16.02 16.33
C PHE A 327 -17.15 14.81 16.39
N LYS A 328 -17.72 13.60 16.33
CA LYS A 328 -16.98 12.39 16.69
C LYS A 328 -16.19 11.76 15.54
N GLY A 329 -16.46 12.18 14.30
CA GLY A 329 -15.77 11.72 13.10
C GLY A 329 -16.70 11.40 11.94
N LEU A 330 -16.13 10.77 10.91
CA LEU A 330 -16.79 10.37 9.68
C LEU A 330 -16.72 8.85 9.49
N ILE A 331 -17.76 8.30 8.88
CA ILE A 331 -17.80 6.93 8.36
C ILE A 331 -17.80 7.03 6.83
N ILE A 332 -16.79 6.46 6.18
CA ILE A 332 -16.63 6.47 4.72
C ILE A 332 -16.84 5.05 4.21
N ARG A 333 -17.86 4.85 3.37
CA ARG A 333 -18.21 3.54 2.79
C ARG A 333 -18.42 3.67 1.30
N ALA A 334 -18.22 2.57 0.58
CA ALA A 334 -18.55 2.48 -0.83
C ALA A 334 -19.34 1.20 -1.11
N ASP A 335 -20.31 1.26 -2.01
CA ASP A 335 -21.08 0.10 -2.48
C ASP A 335 -21.50 0.26 -3.94
N SER A 336 -22.32 -0.66 -4.44
CA SER A 336 -22.90 -0.59 -5.79
C SER A 336 -21.85 -0.49 -6.90
N PHE A 337 -20.70 -1.16 -6.71
CA PHE A 337 -19.64 -1.24 -7.70
C PHE A 337 -20.11 -1.91 -8.98
N SER A 338 -19.80 -1.29 -10.12
CA SER A 338 -20.07 -1.84 -11.46
C SER A 338 -19.13 -2.99 -11.85
N ASP A 339 -17.94 -3.02 -11.25
CA ASP A 339 -16.92 -4.08 -11.38
C ASP A 339 -16.00 -4.03 -10.15
N ASP A 340 -15.09 -5.00 -9.98
CA ASP A 340 -14.12 -5.01 -8.89
C ASP A 340 -13.27 -3.73 -8.90
N LEU A 341 -13.20 -3.01 -7.78
CA LEU A 341 -12.33 -1.86 -7.59
C LEU A 341 -12.01 -1.72 -6.11
N TYR A 342 -10.71 -1.81 -5.79
CA TYR A 342 -10.18 -1.76 -4.44
C TYR A 342 -9.03 -0.78 -4.37
N MET A 343 -9.04 0.08 -3.36
CA MET A 343 -8.21 1.28 -3.30
C MET A 343 -7.49 1.35 -1.96
N LEU A 344 -6.20 1.62 -2.01
CA LEU A 344 -5.39 2.03 -0.87
C LEU A 344 -5.25 3.55 -0.96
N LEU A 345 -5.72 4.24 0.09
CA LEU A 345 -5.79 5.69 0.15
C LEU A 345 -4.79 6.21 1.17
N ASP A 346 -4.15 7.33 0.83
CA ASP A 346 -3.20 8.00 1.69
C ASP A 346 -3.95 8.81 2.75
N ILE A 347 -4.12 8.19 3.91
CA ILE A 347 -4.83 8.80 5.04
C ILE A 347 -4.09 9.99 5.64
N LEU A 348 -2.76 10.07 5.47
CA LEU A 348 -1.96 11.16 6.05
C LEU A 348 -2.20 12.48 5.32
N ASN A 349 -2.55 12.41 4.03
CA ASN A 349 -2.86 13.58 3.20
C ASN A 349 -4.38 13.77 2.97
N ALA A 350 -5.22 12.85 3.47
CA ALA A 350 -6.67 12.95 3.40
C ALA A 350 -7.19 14.09 4.29
N ARG A 351 -8.19 14.84 3.81
CA ARG A 351 -8.67 16.05 4.49
C ARG A 351 -10.05 16.49 4.03
N ILE A 352 -10.68 17.33 4.85
CA ILE A 352 -11.81 18.16 4.44
C ILE A 352 -11.27 19.50 3.98
N VAL A 353 -11.66 19.95 2.80
CA VAL A 353 -11.35 21.29 2.28
C VAL A 353 -12.61 22.14 2.41
N ILE A 354 -12.52 23.27 3.10
CA ILE A 354 -13.61 24.24 3.25
C ILE A 354 -13.19 25.51 2.53
N GLU A 355 -13.91 25.85 1.47
CA GLU A 355 -13.78 27.11 0.75
C GLU A 355 -14.83 28.09 1.27
N TYR A 356 -14.41 29.32 1.55
CA TYR A 356 -15.30 30.36 2.04
C TYR A 356 -14.93 31.72 1.44
N SER A 357 -15.91 32.63 1.49
CA SER A 357 -15.70 34.05 1.18
C SER A 357 -15.82 34.89 2.43
N TYR A 358 -15.06 35.98 2.51
CA TYR A 358 -14.99 36.84 3.67
C TYR A 358 -14.81 38.30 3.26
N ASN A 359 -15.20 39.22 4.14
CA ASN A 359 -15.00 40.66 4.00
C ASN A 359 -13.54 40.97 4.34
N TYR A 360 -12.82 41.58 3.40
CA TYR A 360 -11.44 42.01 3.57
C TYR A 360 -11.36 43.53 3.55
N TYR A 361 -10.59 44.10 4.48
CA TYR A 361 -10.28 45.52 4.52
C TYR A 361 -9.12 45.83 3.57
N ASN A 362 -9.42 46.53 2.46
CA ASN A 362 -8.41 46.98 1.52
C ASN A 362 -8.09 48.46 1.76
N GLY A 363 -6.85 48.73 2.22
CA GLY A 363 -6.34 50.08 2.48
C GLY A 363 -5.63 50.73 1.27
N ASN A 364 -5.75 50.15 0.07
CA ASN A 364 -5.06 50.56 -1.17
C ASN A 364 -3.54 50.79 -1.06
N GLY A 365 -2.91 50.23 -0.02
CA GLY A 365 -1.49 50.42 0.27
C GLY A 365 -1.11 51.85 0.69
N THR A 366 -2.07 52.68 1.12
CA THR A 366 -1.82 54.06 1.54
C THR A 366 -2.22 54.32 3.00
N ASP A 367 -1.73 55.41 3.57
CA ASP A 367 -2.18 55.90 4.90
C ASP A 367 -3.48 56.74 4.81
N ASP A 368 -4.00 56.98 3.59
CA ASP A 368 -5.28 57.65 3.40
C ASP A 368 -6.40 56.64 3.60
N VAL A 369 -7.38 56.98 4.45
CA VAL A 369 -8.51 56.10 4.79
C VAL A 369 -9.78 56.44 4.00
N LEU A 370 -9.71 57.46 3.14
CA LEU A 370 -10.87 57.96 2.38
C LEU A 370 -11.20 57.10 1.16
N ASP A 371 -10.23 56.37 0.64
CA ASP A 371 -10.33 55.46 -0.50
C ASP A 371 -10.39 53.98 -0.09
N ASP A 372 -10.34 53.70 1.21
CA ASP A 372 -10.46 52.35 1.76
C ASP A 372 -11.81 51.73 1.42
N VAL A 373 -11.79 50.44 1.08
CA VAL A 373 -12.98 49.68 0.71
C VAL A 373 -13.00 48.34 1.41
N ILE A 374 -14.22 47.86 1.67
CA ILE A 374 -14.45 46.47 2.07
C ILE A 374 -14.83 45.70 0.82
N GLU A 375 -14.04 44.67 0.51
CA GLU A 375 -14.27 43.78 -0.63
C GLU A 375 -14.44 42.34 -0.17
N ARG A 376 -15.07 41.53 -1.03
CA ARG A 376 -15.27 40.09 -0.76
C ARG A 376 -14.13 39.30 -1.39
N LYS A 377 -13.29 38.69 -0.55
CA LYS A 377 -12.22 37.78 -0.97
C LYS A 377 -12.62 36.32 -0.75
N LYS A 378 -11.86 35.40 -1.36
CA LYS A 378 -12.00 33.95 -1.20
C LYS A 378 -10.80 33.39 -0.46
N LYS A 379 -11.02 32.34 0.32
CA LYS A 379 -9.97 31.60 1.01
C LYS A 379 -10.40 30.15 1.20
N SER A 380 -9.43 29.28 1.43
CA SER A 380 -9.68 27.90 1.82
C SER A 380 -8.99 27.59 3.15
N THR A 381 -9.61 26.71 3.93
CA THR A 381 -9.01 26.07 5.09
C THR A 381 -9.17 24.57 4.98
N VAL A 382 -8.28 23.81 5.63
CA VAL A 382 -8.29 22.35 5.58
C VAL A 382 -8.33 21.76 6.97
N ILE A 383 -9.05 20.64 7.10
CA ILE A 383 -9.10 19.84 8.32
C ILE A 383 -8.63 18.43 7.96
N PRO A 384 -7.40 18.04 8.34
CA PRO A 384 -6.92 16.69 8.07
C PRO A 384 -7.85 15.64 8.67
N LEU A 385 -8.02 14.51 7.98
CA LEU A 385 -8.48 13.29 8.62
C LEU A 385 -7.36 12.83 9.56
N GLY A 386 -7.70 12.49 10.79
CA GLY A 386 -6.69 12.27 11.82
C GLY A 386 -7.28 11.80 13.14
N GLY A 387 -6.44 11.75 14.19
CA GLY A 387 -6.84 11.16 15.46
C GLY A 387 -7.00 9.64 15.36
N VAL A 388 -8.15 9.10 15.80
CA VAL A 388 -8.44 7.67 15.66
C VAL A 388 -9.03 7.39 14.28
N THR A 389 -8.27 6.67 13.46
CA THR A 389 -8.74 6.07 12.20
C THR A 389 -8.79 4.55 12.32
N ILE A 390 -9.82 3.92 11.77
CA ILE A 390 -10.07 2.48 11.84
C ILE A 390 -10.41 2.00 10.44
N ASN A 391 -9.64 1.04 9.93
CA ASN A 391 -10.01 0.34 8.71
C ASN A 391 -10.87 -0.90 9.01
N LEU A 392 -11.96 -1.09 8.25
CA LEU A 392 -12.90 -2.20 8.40
C LEU A 392 -12.74 -3.18 7.26
N TYR A 393 -12.63 -4.47 7.59
CA TYR A 393 -12.50 -5.55 6.62
C TYR A 393 -13.66 -6.55 6.77
N ASN A 394 -14.53 -6.60 5.76
CA ASN A 394 -15.55 -7.65 5.65
C ASN A 394 -15.14 -8.61 4.53
N GLN A 395 -15.11 -9.89 4.86
CA GLN A 395 -14.32 -10.85 4.11
C GLN A 395 -15.07 -12.19 4.16
N ASN A 396 -15.59 -12.64 3.01
CA ASN A 396 -16.58 -13.72 2.90
C ASN A 396 -16.40 -14.55 1.62
N GLY A 397 -17.10 -15.69 1.52
CA GLY A 397 -17.16 -16.47 0.27
C GLY A 397 -15.91 -17.31 -0.06
N TYR A 398 -14.99 -17.50 0.89
CA TYR A 398 -13.78 -18.31 0.68
C TYR A 398 -14.07 -19.77 0.33
N ASN A 399 -13.15 -20.39 -0.43
CA ASN A 399 -13.21 -21.80 -0.74
C ASN A 399 -13.17 -22.68 0.53
N GLN A 400 -14.02 -23.71 0.56
CA GLN A 400 -14.10 -24.68 1.67
C GLN A 400 -12.76 -25.40 1.92
N GLU A 401 -11.87 -25.51 0.93
CA GLU A 401 -10.53 -26.07 1.11
C GLU A 401 -9.70 -25.30 2.14
N ILE A 402 -9.84 -23.97 2.23
CA ILE A 402 -9.15 -23.15 3.24
C ILE A 402 -9.64 -23.52 4.65
N ILE A 403 -10.96 -23.62 4.83
CA ILE A 403 -11.59 -23.99 6.10
C ILE A 403 -11.17 -25.40 6.53
N ASN A 404 -11.08 -26.33 5.58
CA ASN A 404 -10.64 -27.70 5.86
C ASN A 404 -9.19 -27.75 6.35
N GLU A 405 -8.29 -26.92 5.80
CA GLU A 405 -6.90 -26.81 6.26
C GLU A 405 -6.80 -26.20 7.66
N ILE A 406 -7.58 -25.16 7.95
CA ILE A 406 -7.67 -24.55 9.30
C ILE A 406 -8.11 -25.61 10.33
N ASN A 407 -9.17 -26.36 10.04
CA ASN A 407 -9.69 -27.38 10.94
C ASN A 407 -8.68 -28.53 11.15
N SER A 408 -7.99 -28.96 10.09
CA SER A 408 -6.95 -29.98 10.19
C SER A 408 -5.77 -29.50 11.04
N SER A 409 -5.37 -28.25 10.85
CA SER A 409 -4.28 -27.63 11.61
C SER A 409 -4.62 -27.48 13.10
N ALA A 410 -5.88 -27.21 13.43
CA ALA A 410 -6.36 -27.19 14.81
C ALA A 410 -6.26 -28.56 15.51
N GLU A 411 -6.31 -29.66 14.75
CA GLU A 411 -6.06 -31.03 15.21
C GLU A 411 -4.56 -31.41 15.20
N SER A 412 -3.67 -30.43 15.04
CA SER A 412 -2.21 -30.61 14.93
C SER A 412 -1.78 -31.43 13.71
N ILE A 413 -2.58 -31.47 12.65
CA ILE A 413 -2.21 -32.11 11.38
C ILE A 413 -1.50 -31.06 10.50
N PRO A 414 -0.26 -31.32 10.03
CA PRO A 414 0.45 -30.37 9.17
C PRO A 414 -0.26 -30.11 7.84
N SER A 415 -0.33 -28.84 7.42
CA SER A 415 -1.10 -28.40 6.26
C SER A 415 -0.55 -28.94 4.95
N LYS A 416 -1.45 -29.21 4.00
CA LYS A 416 -1.08 -29.52 2.60
C LYS A 416 -0.82 -28.25 1.82
N MET A 417 -1.57 -27.20 2.12
CA MET A 417 -1.47 -25.86 1.54
C MET A 417 -1.34 -24.80 2.63
N ILE A 418 -0.73 -23.68 2.29
CA ILE A 418 -0.64 -22.47 3.11
C ILE A 418 -1.37 -21.36 2.35
N TYR A 419 -2.28 -20.68 3.05
CA TYR A 419 -3.08 -19.57 2.53
C TYR A 419 -2.77 -18.34 3.35
N LEU A 420 -2.35 -17.26 2.67
CA LEU A 420 -1.99 -16.00 3.31
C LEU A 420 -2.80 -14.87 2.67
N ASN A 421 -3.28 -13.93 3.47
CA ASN A 421 -3.86 -12.67 2.97
C ASN A 421 -3.62 -11.48 3.91
N GLY A 422 -2.69 -11.65 4.88
CA GLY A 422 -2.25 -10.61 5.81
C GLY A 422 -3.24 -10.32 6.93
N THR A 423 -4.45 -9.88 6.56
CA THR A 423 -5.50 -9.40 7.48
C THR A 423 -6.26 -10.53 8.19
N LYS A 424 -6.29 -11.74 7.63
CA LYS A 424 -7.07 -12.87 8.17
C LYS A 424 -6.29 -14.16 8.24
N PHE A 425 -5.74 -14.64 7.14
CA PHE A 425 -5.05 -15.92 7.02
C PHE A 425 -3.55 -15.74 7.10
N PHE A 426 -2.92 -16.58 7.91
CA PHE A 426 -1.48 -16.65 8.10
C PHE A 426 -1.08 -18.10 8.43
N SER A 427 0.21 -18.42 8.43
CA SER A 427 0.67 -19.78 8.74
C SER A 427 1.71 -19.78 9.84
N LYS A 428 1.64 -20.78 10.72
CA LYS A 428 2.69 -21.13 11.68
C LYS A 428 3.59 -22.20 11.07
N LEU A 429 4.90 -22.05 11.22
CA LEU A 429 5.91 -22.96 10.70
C LEU A 429 6.77 -23.47 11.86
N LYS A 430 7.10 -24.76 11.81
CA LYS A 430 8.03 -25.43 12.72
C LYS A 430 9.15 -26.08 11.96
N LEU A 431 10.38 -25.81 12.37
CA LEU A 431 11.57 -26.37 11.73
C LEU A 431 11.93 -27.71 12.37
N PHE A 432 12.44 -28.65 11.56
CA PHE A 432 13.02 -29.94 11.97
C PHE A 432 12.06 -31.00 12.54
N SER A 433 11.04 -30.63 13.32
CA SER A 433 10.03 -31.55 13.88
C SER A 433 8.68 -30.86 14.14
N GLU A 434 7.62 -31.64 14.36
CA GLU A 434 6.25 -31.14 14.64
C GLU A 434 6.09 -30.51 16.04
N ASP A 435 7.03 -30.80 16.94
CA ASP A 435 7.02 -30.42 18.36
C ASP A 435 8.24 -29.58 18.77
N ASN A 436 9.04 -29.12 17.80
CA ASN A 436 10.32 -28.45 17.96
C ASN A 436 11.39 -29.25 18.73
N SER A 437 11.17 -30.54 18.97
CA SER A 437 12.20 -31.44 19.52
C SER A 437 13.37 -31.65 18.54
N ILE A 438 14.50 -32.12 19.10
CA ILE A 438 15.67 -32.45 18.30
C ILE A 438 15.39 -33.74 17.51
N SER A 439 15.11 -33.60 16.21
CA SER A 439 14.93 -34.76 15.33
C SER A 439 16.21 -35.61 15.22
N PRO A 440 16.13 -36.91 14.91
CA PRO A 440 17.33 -37.75 14.76
C PRO A 440 18.31 -37.23 13.72
N ASP A 441 17.78 -36.64 12.64
CA ASP A 441 18.57 -36.01 11.59
C ASP A 441 19.28 -34.74 12.04
N LEU A 442 18.60 -33.92 12.85
CA LEU A 442 19.18 -32.73 13.45
C LEU A 442 20.24 -33.11 14.47
N ASN A 443 19.98 -34.11 15.33
CA ASN A 443 20.95 -34.59 16.31
C ASN A 443 22.23 -35.10 15.62
N THR A 444 22.08 -35.81 14.51
CA THR A 444 23.21 -36.26 13.68
C THR A 444 24.02 -35.07 13.17
N LEU A 445 23.35 -34.01 12.71
CA LEU A 445 24.01 -32.80 12.23
C LEU A 445 24.73 -32.05 13.37
N LYS A 446 24.08 -31.90 14.53
CA LYS A 446 24.64 -31.28 15.75
C LYS A 446 25.83 -32.04 16.33
N SER A 447 25.93 -33.35 16.08
CA SER A 447 27.05 -34.16 16.56
C SER A 447 28.35 -33.96 15.77
N LYS A 448 28.31 -33.21 14.66
CA LYS A 448 29.45 -32.94 13.80
C LYS A 448 29.98 -31.52 14.02
N ASN A 449 31.28 -31.35 13.79
CA ASN A 449 31.87 -30.02 13.64
C ASN A 449 31.52 -29.48 12.27
N ILE A 450 30.52 -28.61 12.20
CA ILE A 450 30.08 -28.01 10.95
C ILE A 450 30.01 -26.49 11.07
N LEU A 451 30.21 -25.85 9.93
CA LEU A 451 29.87 -24.45 9.71
C LEU A 451 28.65 -24.43 8.79
N VAL A 452 27.56 -23.81 9.26
CA VAL A 452 26.38 -23.54 8.40
C VAL A 452 26.74 -22.36 7.51
N ASN A 453 26.81 -22.59 6.20
CA ASN A 453 27.12 -21.54 5.21
C ASN A 453 25.86 -20.83 4.74
N GLU A 454 24.78 -21.57 4.51
CA GLU A 454 23.49 -21.01 4.10
C GLU A 454 22.36 -21.94 4.58
N ALA A 455 21.24 -21.36 5.03
CA ALA A 455 20.02 -22.10 5.31
C ALA A 455 18.83 -21.40 4.65
N ASN A 456 18.16 -22.12 3.75
CA ASN A 456 17.14 -21.59 2.86
C ASN A 456 15.79 -22.23 3.09
N LEU A 457 14.78 -21.41 3.36
CA LEU A 457 13.39 -21.83 3.38
C LEU A 457 12.76 -21.57 2.01
N MET A 458 12.35 -22.63 1.33
CA MET A 458 11.80 -22.56 -0.03
C MET A 458 10.28 -22.76 0.00
N LEU A 459 9.53 -21.75 -0.44
CA LEU A 459 8.07 -21.75 -0.54
C LEU A 459 7.67 -21.67 -2.02
N TYR A 460 6.78 -22.56 -2.48
CA TYR A 460 6.35 -22.59 -3.88
C TYR A 460 4.89 -22.22 -4.01
N ILE A 461 4.56 -21.41 -5.02
CA ILE A 461 3.18 -20.98 -5.30
C ILE A 461 2.38 -22.10 -5.97
N ASP A 462 1.11 -22.22 -5.60
CA ASP A 462 0.14 -23.00 -6.39
C ASP A 462 -0.32 -22.21 -7.60
N GLU A 463 0.28 -22.51 -8.74
CA GLU A 463 -0.02 -21.89 -10.03
C GLU A 463 -1.47 -22.08 -10.48
N ASN A 464 -2.23 -23.01 -9.88
CA ASN A 464 -3.62 -23.27 -10.26
C ASN A 464 -4.61 -22.31 -9.60
N ILE A 465 -4.28 -21.79 -8.43
CA ILE A 465 -5.15 -20.90 -7.65
C ILE A 465 -5.04 -19.45 -8.16
N HIS A 466 -3.94 -19.11 -8.87
CA HIS A 466 -3.62 -17.75 -9.34
C HIS A 466 -3.65 -17.59 -10.87
N ARG A 467 -4.39 -18.44 -11.60
CA ARG A 467 -4.25 -18.61 -13.06
C ARG A 467 -4.51 -17.36 -13.92
N SER A 468 -5.11 -16.30 -13.39
CA SER A 468 -5.53 -15.12 -14.17
C SER A 468 -5.03 -13.77 -13.65
N LYS A 469 -4.39 -13.68 -12.47
CA LYS A 469 -4.08 -12.40 -11.81
C LYS A 469 -2.74 -12.41 -11.05
N TYR A 470 -1.65 -12.82 -11.72
CA TYR A 470 -0.31 -12.80 -11.11
C TYR A 470 0.16 -11.40 -10.69
N GLU A 471 -0.42 -10.35 -11.28
CA GLU A 471 -0.14 -8.95 -10.95
C GLU A 471 -0.38 -8.61 -9.47
N TYR A 472 -1.39 -9.24 -8.85
CA TYR A 472 -1.77 -9.01 -7.45
C TYR A 472 -1.09 -9.96 -6.47
N LEU A 473 -0.17 -10.80 -6.91
CA LEU A 473 0.63 -11.60 -5.98
C LEU A 473 1.44 -10.65 -5.06
N PRO A 474 1.48 -10.93 -3.75
CA PRO A 474 2.33 -10.20 -2.83
C PRO A 474 3.77 -10.22 -3.33
N LYS A 475 4.36 -9.03 -3.50
CA LYS A 475 5.77 -8.92 -3.93
C LYS A 475 6.72 -9.49 -2.90
N ARG A 476 6.28 -9.57 -1.63
CA ARG A 476 7.08 -10.07 -0.53
C ARG A 476 6.27 -10.74 0.57
N LEU A 477 6.87 -11.77 1.17
CA LEU A 477 6.40 -12.40 2.41
C LEU A 477 7.30 -12.01 3.58
N TYR A 478 6.78 -12.18 4.79
CA TYR A 478 7.48 -11.92 6.03
C TYR A 478 7.48 -13.13 6.96
N LEU A 479 8.66 -13.44 7.50
CA LEU A 479 8.86 -14.49 8.49
C LEU A 479 9.20 -13.83 9.84
N TYR A 480 8.61 -14.31 10.93
CA TYR A 480 8.74 -13.68 12.24
C TYR A 480 8.61 -14.69 13.37
N SER A 481 8.89 -14.29 14.61
CA SER A 481 8.65 -15.12 15.79
C SER A 481 7.14 -15.21 16.08
N TYR A 482 6.56 -16.40 16.03
CA TYR A 482 5.11 -16.59 16.03
C TYR A 482 4.42 -16.05 17.30
N ASP A 483 5.02 -16.23 18.48
CA ASP A 483 4.35 -15.92 19.75
C ASP A 483 4.36 -14.43 20.11
N ASP A 484 5.42 -13.69 19.75
CA ASP A 484 5.61 -12.27 20.12
C ASP A 484 5.61 -11.31 18.93
N GLY A 485 5.60 -11.80 17.68
CA GLY A 485 5.54 -10.97 16.48
C GLY A 485 6.90 -10.44 16.03
N GLU A 486 7.95 -10.63 16.82
CA GLU A 486 9.23 -9.94 16.64
C GLU A 486 9.98 -10.45 15.40
N PRO A 487 10.77 -9.58 14.73
CA PRO A 487 11.62 -10.01 13.63
C PRO A 487 12.64 -11.05 14.08
N ILE A 488 12.88 -12.07 13.24
CA ILE A 488 13.94 -13.04 13.51
C ILE A 488 15.33 -12.45 13.31
N GLU A 489 16.35 -13.10 13.86
CA GLU A 489 17.73 -12.61 13.84
C GLU A 489 18.28 -12.34 12.44
N ASP A 490 17.89 -13.15 11.45
CA ASP A 490 18.31 -12.95 10.05
C ASP A 490 17.82 -11.63 9.47
N TYR A 491 16.60 -11.20 9.83
CA TYR A 491 16.09 -9.88 9.46
C TYR A 491 16.90 -8.75 10.12
N GLN A 492 17.24 -8.93 11.41
CA GLN A 492 17.91 -7.89 12.21
C GLN A 492 19.38 -7.69 11.78
N LYS A 493 20.00 -8.72 11.22
CA LYS A 493 21.40 -8.69 10.73
C LYS A 493 21.52 -8.29 9.27
N ASP A 494 20.41 -8.21 8.54
CA ASP A 494 20.43 -7.73 7.17
C ASP A 494 20.24 -6.21 7.12
N PHE A 495 21.28 -5.52 6.65
CA PHE A 495 21.31 -4.07 6.45
C PHE A 495 21.44 -3.71 4.97
N THR A 496 21.17 -4.65 4.07
CA THR A 496 21.21 -4.36 2.64
C THR A 496 20.10 -3.40 2.24
N ILE A 497 20.46 -2.46 1.37
CA ILE A 497 19.56 -1.45 0.83
C ILE A 497 19.61 -1.60 -0.69
N ASP A 498 18.45 -1.60 -1.31
CA ASP A 498 18.33 -1.47 -2.75
C ASP A 498 18.19 0.02 -3.10
N TYR A 499 19.11 0.53 -3.91
CA TYR A 499 19.14 1.94 -4.28
C TYR A 499 18.38 2.23 -5.58
N ASN A 500 17.83 1.20 -6.23
CA ASN A 500 16.97 1.39 -7.39
C ASN A 500 15.63 2.00 -6.95
N GLN A 501 15.31 3.20 -7.46
CA GLN A 501 14.09 3.92 -7.09
C GLN A 501 12.83 3.19 -7.54
N ALA A 502 12.88 2.46 -8.66
CA ALA A 502 11.77 1.65 -9.17
C ALA A 502 11.52 0.37 -8.35
N SER A 503 12.44 -0.02 -7.46
CA SER A 503 12.28 -1.25 -6.67
C SER A 503 11.37 -1.02 -5.46
N VAL A 504 10.24 -1.74 -5.43
CA VAL A 504 9.29 -1.70 -4.29
C VAL A 504 9.62 -2.78 -3.26
N ASN A 505 9.72 -2.37 -1.99
CA ASN A 505 9.86 -3.28 -0.85
C ASN A 505 11.05 -4.27 -1.00
N SER A 506 12.20 -3.79 -1.49
CA SER A 506 13.36 -4.62 -1.88
C SER A 506 14.57 -4.55 -0.93
N ASN A 507 14.56 -3.66 0.07
CA ASN A 507 15.58 -3.62 1.13
C ASN A 507 15.69 -4.97 1.86
N LYS A 508 16.79 -5.22 2.58
CA LYS A 508 17.03 -6.50 3.27
C LYS A 508 16.91 -7.69 2.31
N TYR A 509 17.47 -7.57 1.11
CA TYR A 509 17.31 -8.59 0.07
C TYR A 509 18.06 -9.90 0.38
N TYR A 510 19.04 -9.90 1.30
CA TYR A 510 19.67 -11.15 1.76
C TYR A 510 18.76 -11.96 2.66
N TYR A 511 17.98 -11.32 3.52
CA TYR A 511 16.93 -11.93 4.33
C TYR A 511 15.89 -12.62 3.42
N GLY A 512 15.59 -11.97 2.30
CA GLY A 512 14.74 -12.51 1.25
C GLY A 512 13.25 -12.29 1.53
N GLY A 513 12.44 -13.31 1.24
CA GLY A 513 10.99 -13.23 1.20
C GLY A 513 10.45 -12.62 -0.09
N LEU A 514 11.32 -12.23 -1.03
CA LEU A 514 10.96 -11.64 -2.32
C LEU A 514 10.37 -12.67 -3.28
N LEU A 515 9.36 -12.27 -4.04
CA LEU A 515 8.76 -13.08 -5.10
C LEU A 515 9.82 -13.43 -6.15
N GLN A 516 9.99 -14.72 -6.40
CA GLN A 516 10.95 -15.28 -7.34
C GLN A 516 10.26 -15.60 -8.67
N TYR A 517 11.00 -15.42 -9.76
CA TYR A 517 10.54 -15.68 -11.12
C TYR A 517 11.41 -16.75 -11.80
N ASP A 518 10.81 -17.51 -12.71
CA ASP A 518 11.56 -18.38 -13.61
C ASP A 518 12.17 -17.61 -14.81
N SER A 519 12.90 -18.32 -15.67
CA SER A 519 13.51 -17.76 -16.88
C SER A 519 12.51 -17.18 -17.89
N ASN A 520 11.22 -17.47 -17.75
CA ASN A 520 10.15 -16.95 -18.61
C ASN A 520 9.37 -15.82 -17.91
N ASN A 521 9.92 -15.26 -16.83
CA ASN A 521 9.29 -14.23 -16.01
C ASN A 521 7.97 -14.67 -15.35
N LYS A 522 7.81 -15.97 -15.07
CA LYS A 522 6.65 -16.49 -14.36
C LYS A 522 6.93 -16.60 -12.85
N PRO A 523 6.03 -16.15 -11.96
CA PRO A 523 6.22 -16.30 -10.53
C PRO A 523 6.24 -17.78 -10.11
N ILE A 524 7.23 -18.16 -9.31
CA ILE A 524 7.43 -19.56 -8.85
C ILE A 524 7.25 -19.76 -7.35
N GLY A 525 7.55 -18.74 -6.54
CA GLY A 525 7.68 -18.93 -5.10
C GLY A 525 8.44 -17.82 -4.39
N TYR A 526 8.81 -18.09 -3.15
CA TYR A 526 9.54 -17.19 -2.27
C TYR A 526 10.67 -17.95 -1.59
N LYS A 527 11.77 -17.25 -1.30
CA LYS A 527 12.95 -17.82 -0.62
C LYS A 527 13.31 -16.93 0.56
N PHE A 528 13.46 -17.50 1.76
CA PHE A 528 14.06 -16.82 2.91
C PHE A 528 15.45 -17.39 3.21
N ASN A 529 16.36 -16.52 3.61
CA ASN A 529 17.62 -16.90 4.24
C ASN A 529 17.46 -16.86 5.75
N VAL A 530 17.57 -18.02 6.40
CA VAL A 530 17.43 -18.22 7.86
C VAL A 530 18.72 -18.78 8.46
N THR A 531 19.86 -18.41 7.89
CA THR A 531 21.17 -18.97 8.22
C THR A 531 21.55 -18.75 9.68
N ASN A 532 21.37 -17.54 10.21
CA ASN A 532 21.70 -17.23 11.60
C ASN A 532 20.77 -17.97 12.56
N HIS A 533 19.46 -17.95 12.29
CA HIS A 533 18.49 -18.65 13.10
C HIS A 533 18.79 -20.16 13.20
N VAL A 534 19.04 -20.80 12.06
CA VAL A 534 19.38 -22.23 11.97
C VAL A 534 20.75 -22.54 12.59
N SER A 535 21.75 -21.69 12.33
CA SER A 535 23.08 -21.82 12.92
C SER A 535 23.04 -21.77 14.44
N ASN A 536 22.22 -20.89 15.02
CA ASN A 536 22.06 -20.77 16.46
C ASN A 536 21.39 -21.99 17.10
N ILE A 537 20.42 -22.62 16.42
CA ILE A 537 19.80 -23.88 16.87
C ILE A 537 20.82 -25.04 16.85
N ILE A 538 21.66 -25.09 15.81
CA ILE A 538 22.60 -26.20 15.58
C ILE A 538 23.86 -26.06 16.43
N ILE A 539 24.50 -24.89 16.41
CA ILE A 539 25.85 -24.64 16.95
C ILE A 539 25.79 -24.06 18.36
N HIS A 540 24.84 -23.15 18.63
CA HIS A 540 24.76 -22.41 19.90
C HIS A 540 23.67 -22.92 20.85
N ASP A 541 23.10 -24.10 20.58
CA ASP A 541 22.03 -24.72 21.39
C ASP A 541 20.85 -23.78 21.70
N SER A 542 20.52 -22.87 20.78
CA SER A 542 19.37 -21.98 20.91
C SER A 542 18.04 -22.73 20.77
N ILE A 543 16.99 -22.15 21.35
CA ILE A 543 15.64 -22.71 21.30
C ILE A 543 15.11 -22.64 19.86
N ASN A 544 14.55 -23.75 19.39
CA ASN A 544 13.79 -23.80 18.13
C ASN A 544 12.38 -23.25 18.39
N ILE A 545 12.15 -22.00 18.01
CA ILE A 545 10.87 -21.30 18.20
C ILE A 545 9.90 -21.60 17.04
N ASP A 546 8.62 -21.37 17.27
CA ASP A 546 7.62 -21.35 16.21
C ASP A 546 7.80 -20.07 15.37
N LEU A 547 7.72 -20.21 14.04
CA LEU A 547 7.83 -19.09 13.12
C LEU A 547 6.46 -18.73 12.53
N GLY A 548 6.11 -17.46 12.49
CA GLY A 548 4.94 -16.96 11.76
C GLY A 548 5.32 -16.60 10.33
N LEU A 549 4.45 -16.92 9.38
CA LEU A 549 4.56 -16.56 7.97
C LEU A 549 3.33 -15.74 7.57
N THR A 550 3.58 -14.55 7.03
CA THR A 550 2.55 -13.58 6.61
C THR A 550 3.03 -12.77 5.39
N LEU A 551 2.22 -11.82 4.93
CA LEU A 551 2.57 -10.87 3.87
C LEU A 551 3.28 -9.64 4.44
N THR A 552 4.02 -8.91 3.63
CA THR A 552 4.46 -7.55 4.00
C THR A 552 4.43 -6.62 2.79
N SER A 553 3.90 -5.42 3.01
CA SER A 553 3.93 -4.30 2.06
C SER A 553 5.17 -3.42 2.21
N ASP A 554 5.76 -3.39 3.41
CA ASP A 554 6.95 -2.63 3.75
C ASP A 554 7.80 -3.44 4.73
N ILE A 555 8.96 -3.91 4.25
CA ILE A 555 9.89 -4.71 5.03
C ILE A 555 10.51 -3.93 6.18
N GLU A 556 10.63 -2.60 6.09
CA GLU A 556 11.27 -1.78 7.13
C GLU A 556 10.32 -1.47 8.28
N ASN A 557 9.01 -1.50 8.03
CA ASN A 557 8.00 -1.34 9.08
C ASN A 557 7.91 -2.58 9.98
N ASN A 558 8.60 -2.51 11.11
CA ASN A 558 8.61 -3.52 12.15
C ASN A 558 7.61 -3.25 13.30
N PHE A 559 6.69 -2.28 13.16
CA PHE A 559 5.65 -2.06 14.16
C PHE A 559 4.75 -3.28 14.25
N LEU A 560 4.19 -3.51 15.44
CA LEU A 560 3.34 -4.66 15.71
C LEU A 560 1.88 -4.25 15.92
N ARG A 561 0.98 -5.14 15.51
CA ARG A 561 -0.47 -5.06 15.69
C ARG A 561 -0.98 -6.29 16.43
N SER A 562 -2.07 -6.11 17.16
CA SER A 562 -2.75 -7.22 17.84
C SER A 562 -3.65 -7.99 16.87
N GLY A 563 -3.57 -9.31 16.89
CA GLY A 563 -4.54 -10.21 16.25
C GLY A 563 -5.15 -11.15 17.27
N TYR A 564 -6.43 -11.49 17.11
CA TYR A 564 -7.13 -12.44 17.98
C TYR A 564 -7.59 -13.66 17.20
N LEU A 565 -7.23 -14.83 17.71
CA LEU A 565 -7.78 -16.11 17.24
C LEU A 565 -9.16 -16.33 17.85
N THR A 566 -9.94 -17.26 17.31
CA THR A 566 -11.26 -17.65 17.86
C THR A 566 -11.20 -18.29 19.24
N SER A 567 -10.01 -18.73 19.68
CA SER A 567 -9.76 -19.16 21.06
C SER A 567 -9.60 -18.00 22.04
N SER A 568 -9.75 -16.76 21.56
CA SER A 568 -9.39 -15.52 22.26
C SER A 568 -7.90 -15.39 22.58
N LYS A 569 -7.03 -16.27 22.03
CA LYS A 569 -5.58 -16.10 22.11
C LYS A 569 -5.19 -14.85 21.32
N ARG A 570 -4.54 -13.91 22.00
CA ARG A 570 -3.92 -12.74 21.39
C ARG A 570 -2.55 -13.12 20.84
N LEU A 571 -2.25 -12.69 19.62
CA LEU A 571 -0.95 -12.74 18.99
C LEU A 571 -0.55 -11.35 18.50
N ARG A 572 0.74 -11.17 18.24
CA ARG A 572 1.26 -9.98 17.56
C ARG A 572 1.63 -10.33 16.13
N ILE A 573 1.35 -9.41 15.22
CA ILE A 573 1.71 -9.50 13.81
C ILE A 573 2.37 -8.20 13.35
N PRO A 574 3.23 -8.24 12.32
CA PRO A 574 3.77 -7.03 11.72
C PRO A 574 2.66 -6.15 11.12
N ASP A 575 2.72 -4.85 11.35
CA ASP A 575 1.78 -3.84 10.86
C ASP A 575 1.66 -3.85 9.34
N ALA A 576 2.78 -3.92 8.63
CA ALA A 576 2.80 -4.00 7.16
C ALA A 576 2.04 -5.21 6.58
N SER A 577 1.70 -6.21 7.41
CA SER A 577 0.88 -7.35 7.01
C SER A 577 -0.59 -6.99 6.81
N VAL A 578 -1.11 -5.98 7.52
CA VAL A 578 -2.54 -5.61 7.44
C VAL A 578 -2.82 -4.54 6.38
N SER A 579 -1.77 -4.01 5.76
CA SER A 579 -1.80 -2.96 4.72
C SER A 579 -1.96 -3.49 3.30
N LEU A 580 -1.99 -4.81 3.09
CA LEU A 580 -2.21 -5.42 1.78
C LEU A 580 -3.10 -6.66 1.90
N PRO A 581 -4.29 -6.69 1.28
CA PRO A 581 -5.23 -7.80 1.44
C PRO A 581 -5.09 -8.86 0.34
N PHE A 582 -4.15 -8.71 -0.59
CA PHE A 582 -4.05 -9.61 -1.73
C PHE A 582 -3.48 -10.96 -1.33
N PRO A 583 -4.19 -12.04 -1.64
CA PRO A 583 -3.85 -13.34 -1.10
C PRO A 583 -2.78 -14.08 -1.91
N VAL A 584 -2.14 -15.06 -1.28
CA VAL A 584 -1.30 -16.05 -1.97
C VAL A 584 -1.55 -17.46 -1.40
N ALA A 585 -1.41 -18.45 -2.27
CA ALA A 585 -1.54 -19.86 -1.95
C ALA A 585 -0.22 -20.56 -2.24
N LEU A 586 0.32 -21.25 -1.23
CA LEU A 586 1.63 -21.91 -1.27
C LEU A 586 1.48 -23.39 -0.93
N PHE A 587 2.37 -24.22 -1.47
CA PHE A 587 2.46 -25.62 -1.05
C PHE A 587 3.01 -25.72 0.37
N GLY A 588 2.28 -26.46 1.22
CA GLY A 588 2.63 -26.68 2.61
C GLY A 588 3.60 -27.83 2.82
N SER A 589 3.64 -28.29 4.07
CA SER A 589 4.48 -29.40 4.53
C SER A 589 4.05 -30.79 4.04
N ASN A 590 2.79 -30.98 3.65
CA ASN A 590 2.27 -32.27 3.21
C ASN A 590 1.40 -32.18 1.93
N PRO A 591 1.96 -31.69 0.81
CA PRO A 591 1.18 -31.47 -0.40
C PRO A 591 0.70 -32.79 -1.02
N LYS A 592 -0.23 -32.69 -1.99
CA LYS A 592 -0.75 -33.86 -2.73
C LYS A 592 0.41 -34.60 -3.42
N GLN A 593 0.26 -35.91 -3.65
CA GLN A 593 1.35 -36.77 -4.12
C GLN A 593 2.01 -36.30 -5.44
N GLN A 594 1.23 -35.67 -6.32
CA GLN A 594 1.72 -35.12 -7.59
C GLN A 594 2.62 -33.87 -7.42
N ASP A 595 2.55 -33.19 -6.27
CA ASP A 595 3.19 -31.89 -5.99
C ASP A 595 4.33 -32.02 -4.97
N LEU A 596 4.79 -33.24 -4.67
CA LEU A 596 5.81 -33.49 -3.66
C LEU A 596 7.16 -32.78 -3.91
N SER A 597 7.48 -32.45 -5.17
CA SER A 597 8.68 -31.69 -5.50
C SER A 597 8.63 -30.23 -5.02
N LYS A 598 7.41 -29.69 -4.84
CA LYS A 598 7.13 -28.32 -4.37
C LYS A 598 6.86 -28.25 -2.87
N LYS A 599 7.06 -29.35 -2.15
CA LYS A 599 6.88 -29.42 -0.69
C LYS A 599 7.77 -28.38 0.02
N LEU A 600 7.19 -27.72 1.02
CA LEU A 600 7.93 -26.84 1.94
C LEU A 600 9.08 -27.60 2.61
N LYS A 601 10.29 -27.06 2.47
CA LYS A 601 11.52 -27.67 3.00
C LYS A 601 12.54 -26.60 3.41
N LEU A 602 13.37 -26.96 4.37
CA LEU A 602 14.56 -26.21 4.76
C LEU A 602 15.78 -26.87 4.12
N GLU A 603 16.52 -26.14 3.30
CA GLU A 603 17.79 -26.60 2.73
C GLU A 603 18.96 -25.98 3.49
N ILE A 604 19.90 -26.80 3.96
CA ILE A 604 21.08 -26.35 4.70
C ILE A 604 22.33 -26.70 3.88
N LEU A 605 23.08 -25.68 3.51
CA LEU A 605 24.43 -25.77 2.95
C LEU A 605 25.44 -25.62 4.08
N TYR A 606 26.35 -26.58 4.24
CA TYR A 606 27.32 -26.59 5.34
C TYR A 606 28.66 -27.20 4.95
N THR A 607 29.71 -26.80 5.65
CA THR A 607 31.06 -27.37 5.55
C THR A 607 31.35 -28.16 6.82
N GLU A 608 31.95 -29.34 6.71
CA GLU A 608 32.35 -30.18 7.84
C GLU A 608 33.88 -30.09 8.02
N TYR A 609 34.38 -29.85 9.25
CA TYR A 609 35.80 -29.60 9.51
C TYR A 609 36.39 -30.31 10.74
#